data_AF-A0A2M9WKG2-F1
#
_entry.id   AF-A0A2M9WKG2-F1
#
_cell.length_a   1.000
_cell.length_b   1.000
_cell.length_c   1.000
_cell.angle_alpha   90.00
_cell.angle_beta   90.00
_cell.angle_gamma   90.00
#
_symmetry.space_group_name_H-M   'P 1'
#
loop_
_entity.id
_entity.type
_entity.pdbx_description
1 polymer ?
#
loop_
_entity_poly.entity_id
_entity_poly.type
_entity_poly.pdbx_seq_one_letter_code
_entity_poly.pdbx_strand_id
1 'polypeptide(L)'
;MEIIDNHTHLNDEPFRGKEQYYLERAKALDVTKVICAGQDPDFNQRAVDLAQKFDNVYAMVGYCPDVAKDYDQQAEDKLIEQLKQPKVVAMGEIGLDYYWDESPRDVQRNVFARQIEVAHDLKMPVDIHTRNAFGDCYNILKNSNLEYGAVLHSFNGGVDWLNKFLDLNVYFSYSGVVSFTKATEVHESAKAAPLDRILVETDAPYLTPKPYRGHQNETGYVRYVAEAIAKLKDIPLEKVADATYKNTVRVYGLK
;
A
#
# COMPACT_ATOMS: atom_id res chain seq x y z
N MET A 1 -0.95 9.04 -20.49
CA MET A 1 -0.98 9.23 -19.03
C MET A 1 -0.36 7.98 -18.42
N GLU A 2 0.19 8.02 -17.22
CA GLU A 2 0.71 6.84 -16.54
C GLU A 2 0.23 6.80 -15.09
N ILE A 3 -0.13 5.62 -14.61
CA ILE A 3 -0.58 5.37 -13.24
C ILE A 3 0.26 4.22 -12.68
N ILE A 4 0.59 4.29 -11.39
CA ILE A 4 1.17 3.20 -10.63
C ILE A 4 0.10 2.67 -9.68
N ASP A 5 -0.14 1.36 -9.71
CA ASP A 5 -0.88 0.72 -8.63
C ASP A 5 0.06 0.51 -7.44
N ASN A 6 -0.11 1.33 -6.41
CA ASN A 6 0.79 1.39 -5.27
C ASN A 6 0.74 0.14 -4.37
N HIS A 7 -0.35 -0.60 -4.41
CA HIS A 7 -0.56 -1.74 -3.53
C HIS A 7 -1.55 -2.72 -4.17
N THR A 8 -1.07 -3.94 -4.49
CA THR A 8 -1.90 -5.01 -5.03
C THR A 8 -1.34 -6.38 -4.63
N HIS A 9 -2.21 -7.34 -4.38
CA HIS A 9 -1.84 -8.74 -4.18
C HIS A 9 -1.95 -9.51 -5.49
N LEU A 10 -1.16 -9.14 -6.51
CA LEU A 10 -1.07 -9.89 -7.77
C LEU A 10 -0.53 -11.33 -7.55
N ASN A 11 0.11 -11.54 -6.39
CA ASN A 11 0.51 -12.81 -5.81
C ASN A 11 -0.63 -13.55 -5.10
N ASP A 12 -1.90 -13.16 -5.22
CA ASP A 12 -3.02 -13.93 -4.63
C ASP A 12 -3.49 -15.06 -5.57
N GLU A 13 -4.26 -16.02 -5.06
CA GLU A 13 -4.81 -17.17 -5.78
C GLU A 13 -5.64 -16.80 -7.03
N PRO A 14 -6.52 -15.78 -7.02
CA PRO A 14 -7.33 -15.45 -8.20
C PRO A 14 -6.53 -15.06 -9.45
N PHE A 15 -5.29 -14.60 -9.25
CA PHE A 15 -4.39 -14.14 -10.31
C PHE A 15 -3.34 -15.19 -10.69
N ARG A 16 -3.18 -16.25 -9.90
CA ARG A 16 -2.13 -17.24 -10.08
C ARG A 16 -2.17 -17.88 -11.48
N GLY A 17 -1.03 -17.83 -12.17
CA GLY A 17 -0.86 -18.32 -13.54
C GLY A 17 -1.50 -17.43 -14.61
N LYS A 18 -2.08 -16.29 -14.23
CA LYS A 18 -2.74 -15.32 -15.11
C LYS A 18 -2.15 -13.91 -14.95
N GLU A 19 -1.02 -13.77 -14.27
CA GLU A 19 -0.46 -12.48 -13.87
C GLU A 19 -0.17 -11.60 -15.10
N GLN A 20 0.39 -12.20 -16.16
CA GLN A 20 0.62 -11.48 -17.43
C GLN A 20 -0.67 -10.93 -18.05
N TYR A 21 -1.77 -11.70 -18.02
CA TYR A 21 -3.06 -11.26 -18.55
C TYR A 21 -3.59 -10.03 -17.80
N TYR A 22 -3.47 -10.01 -16.46
CA TYR A 22 -3.89 -8.86 -15.66
C TYR A 22 -2.97 -7.64 -15.82
N LEU A 23 -1.66 -7.85 -16.01
CA LEU A 23 -0.71 -6.78 -16.32
C LEU A 23 -0.98 -6.15 -17.70
N GLU A 24 -1.33 -6.95 -18.71
CA GLU A 24 -1.71 -6.45 -20.04
C GLU A 24 -3.00 -5.62 -20.00
N ARG A 25 -3.98 -6.06 -19.21
CA ARG A 25 -5.21 -5.28 -18.95
C ARG A 25 -4.92 -3.98 -18.20
N ALA A 26 -4.04 -4.02 -17.20
CA ALA A 26 -3.61 -2.84 -16.47
C ALA A 26 -2.96 -1.81 -17.41
N LYS A 27 -2.08 -2.26 -18.30
CA LYS A 27 -1.46 -1.41 -19.33
C LYS A 27 -2.47 -0.76 -20.26
N ALA A 28 -3.54 -1.48 -20.65
CA ALA A 28 -4.61 -0.92 -21.47
C ALA A 28 -5.42 0.19 -20.77
N LEU A 29 -5.30 0.31 -19.45
CA LEU A 29 -5.94 1.33 -18.61
C LEU A 29 -4.94 2.42 -18.13
N ASP A 30 -3.79 2.55 -18.80
CA ASP A 30 -2.70 3.48 -18.47
C ASP A 30 -1.93 3.13 -17.17
N VAL A 31 -2.12 1.93 -16.60
CA VAL A 31 -1.38 1.48 -15.41
C VAL A 31 -0.09 0.81 -15.85
N THR A 32 1.03 1.52 -15.68
CA THR A 32 2.32 1.13 -16.28
C THR A 32 3.30 0.49 -15.31
N LYS A 33 3.11 0.66 -13.99
CA LYS A 33 3.89 -0.02 -12.93
C LYS A 33 2.94 -0.50 -11.82
N VAL A 34 3.34 -1.54 -11.11
CA VAL A 34 2.59 -2.10 -9.99
C VAL A 34 3.54 -2.45 -8.84
N ILE A 35 3.12 -2.25 -7.60
CA ILE A 35 3.84 -2.72 -6.42
C ILE A 35 3.06 -3.89 -5.82
N CYS A 36 3.61 -5.09 -5.96
CA CYS A 36 3.03 -6.31 -5.44
C CYS A 36 3.35 -6.43 -3.95
N ALA A 37 2.32 -6.51 -3.12
CA ALA A 37 2.46 -6.59 -1.67
C ALA A 37 2.69 -8.03 -1.19
N GLY A 38 3.80 -8.23 -0.48
CA GLY A 38 3.97 -9.35 0.43
C GLY A 38 3.28 -9.07 1.77
N GLN A 39 3.04 -10.10 2.57
CA GLN A 39 2.35 -10.00 3.87
C GLN A 39 2.75 -11.12 4.85
N ASP A 40 3.26 -12.23 4.32
CA ASP A 40 3.70 -13.43 5.02
C ASP A 40 4.85 -14.11 4.22
N PRO A 41 5.48 -15.19 4.72
CA PRO A 41 6.58 -15.84 4.00
C PRO A 41 6.29 -16.26 2.55
N ASP A 42 5.10 -16.82 2.27
CA ASP A 42 4.72 -17.28 0.93
C ASP A 42 4.46 -16.09 0.02
N PHE A 43 3.65 -15.14 0.48
CA PHE A 43 3.32 -13.93 -0.27
C PHE A 43 4.57 -13.08 -0.54
N ASN A 44 5.49 -12.98 0.42
CA ASN A 44 6.77 -12.29 0.25
C ASN A 44 7.61 -12.93 -0.86
N GLN A 45 7.78 -14.26 -0.83
CA GLN A 45 8.55 -14.95 -1.86
C GLN A 45 7.92 -14.78 -3.25
N ARG A 46 6.59 -14.89 -3.33
CA ARG A 46 5.87 -14.74 -4.60
C ARG A 46 5.92 -13.31 -5.13
N ALA A 47 5.85 -12.30 -4.27
CA ALA A 47 6.01 -10.90 -4.68
C ALA A 47 7.41 -10.67 -5.28
N VAL A 48 8.46 -11.19 -4.63
CA VAL A 48 9.84 -11.14 -5.14
C VAL A 48 9.95 -11.84 -6.50
N ASP A 49 9.40 -13.04 -6.64
CA ASP A 49 9.43 -13.80 -7.90
C ASP A 49 8.73 -13.05 -9.05
N LEU A 50 7.57 -12.43 -8.77
CA LEU A 50 6.85 -11.62 -9.75
C LEU A 50 7.64 -10.37 -10.15
N ALA A 51 8.28 -9.70 -9.19
CA ALA A 51 9.13 -8.55 -9.47
C ALA A 51 10.36 -8.92 -10.31
N GLN A 52 10.92 -10.11 -10.14
CA GLN A 52 12.02 -10.61 -10.99
C GLN A 52 11.53 -11.01 -12.39
N LYS A 53 10.31 -11.55 -12.49
CA LYS A 53 9.75 -12.05 -13.76
C LYS A 53 9.26 -10.95 -14.70
N PHE A 54 8.69 -9.87 -14.17
CA PHE A 54 8.04 -8.83 -14.97
C PHE A 54 8.68 -7.46 -14.74
N ASP A 55 9.16 -6.81 -15.81
CA ASP A 55 9.87 -5.53 -15.74
C ASP A 55 9.10 -4.42 -15.02
N ASN A 56 7.77 -4.40 -15.14
CA ASN A 56 6.89 -3.39 -14.56
C ASN A 56 6.32 -3.73 -13.17
N VAL A 57 6.68 -4.87 -12.59
CA VAL A 57 6.29 -5.26 -11.23
C VAL A 57 7.43 -4.98 -10.26
N TYR A 58 7.14 -4.30 -9.17
CA TYR A 58 8.02 -4.17 -8.00
C TYR A 58 7.40 -4.92 -6.84
N ALA A 59 8.18 -5.18 -5.80
CA ALA A 59 7.72 -5.88 -4.61
C ALA A 59 7.91 -5.04 -3.36
N MET A 60 7.05 -5.26 -2.39
CA MET A 60 7.33 -4.99 -0.99
C MET A 60 7.20 -6.32 -0.23
N VAL A 61 7.95 -6.46 0.86
CA VAL A 61 7.91 -7.65 1.71
C VAL A 61 7.82 -7.24 3.17
N GLY A 62 7.04 -7.99 3.96
CA GLY A 62 6.75 -7.66 5.35
C GLY A 62 5.97 -8.77 6.04
N TYR A 63 5.72 -8.58 7.32
CA TYR A 63 4.82 -9.39 8.14
C TYR A 63 3.65 -8.53 8.59
N CYS A 64 2.48 -8.89 8.07
CA CYS A 64 1.22 -8.21 8.33
C CYS A 64 0.70 -8.57 9.76
N PRO A 65 -0.25 -7.81 10.33
CA PRO A 65 -0.61 -7.93 11.74
C PRO A 65 -1.20 -9.29 12.13
N ASP A 66 -1.87 -9.97 11.20
CA ASP A 66 -2.47 -11.29 11.37
C ASP A 66 -1.43 -12.38 11.60
N VAL A 67 -0.27 -12.29 10.93
CA VAL A 67 0.87 -13.21 11.04
C VAL A 67 1.99 -12.70 11.97
N ALA A 68 1.77 -11.60 12.71
CA ALA A 68 2.79 -11.03 13.59
C ALA A 68 3.31 -12.01 14.65
N LYS A 69 2.47 -12.94 15.13
CA LYS A 69 2.88 -14.01 16.08
C LYS A 69 3.96 -14.95 15.54
N ASP A 70 4.13 -15.01 14.22
CA ASP A 70 5.10 -15.87 13.54
C ASP A 70 6.40 -15.12 13.19
N TYR A 71 6.53 -13.85 13.60
CA TYR A 71 7.73 -13.03 13.39
C TYR A 71 8.75 -13.25 14.51
N ASP A 72 9.69 -14.17 14.28
CA ASP A 72 10.86 -14.41 15.11
C ASP A 72 12.17 -13.92 14.45
N GLN A 73 13.33 -14.23 15.07
CA GLN A 73 14.62 -13.82 14.50
C GLN A 73 14.90 -14.47 13.14
N GLN A 74 14.46 -15.72 12.93
CA GLN A 74 14.66 -16.41 11.66
C GLN A 74 13.83 -15.78 10.54
N ALA A 75 12.59 -15.39 10.86
CA ALA A 75 11.72 -14.61 9.99
C ALA A 75 12.34 -13.24 9.63
N GLU A 76 12.85 -12.51 10.63
CA GLU A 76 13.54 -11.22 10.42
C GLU A 76 14.77 -11.35 9.51
N ASP A 77 15.64 -12.33 9.79
CA ASP A 77 16.84 -12.57 8.99
C ASP A 77 16.46 -12.85 7.53
N LYS A 78 15.41 -13.66 7.30
CA LYS A 78 14.93 -13.97 5.96
C LYS A 78 14.33 -12.75 5.26
N LEU A 79 13.57 -11.94 5.99
CA LEU A 79 12.99 -10.71 5.48
C LEU A 79 14.07 -9.72 5.05
N ILE A 80 15.15 -9.59 5.83
CA ILE A 80 16.30 -8.75 5.50
C ILE A 80 17.01 -9.22 4.22
N GLU A 81 17.09 -10.54 3.98
CA GLU A 81 17.60 -11.07 2.69
C GLU A 81 16.70 -10.67 1.52
N GLN A 82 15.38 -10.77 1.69
CA GLN A 82 14.41 -10.42 0.66
C GLN A 82 14.43 -8.93 0.34
N LEU A 83 14.51 -8.06 1.36
CA LEU A 83 14.59 -6.59 1.19
C LEU A 83 15.79 -6.13 0.36
N LYS A 84 16.84 -6.93 0.29
CA LYS A 84 18.04 -6.64 -0.52
C LYS A 84 17.92 -7.10 -1.98
N GLN A 85 16.84 -7.79 -2.35
CA GLN A 85 16.65 -8.27 -3.71
C GLN A 85 16.34 -7.11 -4.67
N PRO A 86 16.75 -7.21 -5.95
CA PRO A 86 16.40 -6.21 -6.95
C PRO A 86 14.88 -6.02 -7.04
N LYS A 87 14.44 -4.75 -7.15
CA LYS A 87 13.04 -4.34 -7.29
C LYS A 87 12.15 -4.64 -6.08
N VAL A 88 12.72 -5.00 -4.93
CA VAL A 88 12.05 -4.84 -3.63
C VAL A 88 12.28 -3.41 -3.16
N VAL A 89 11.19 -2.67 -2.92
CA VAL A 89 11.23 -1.20 -2.80
C VAL A 89 10.76 -0.65 -1.46
N ALA A 90 10.12 -1.49 -0.63
CA ALA A 90 9.64 -1.11 0.69
C ALA A 90 9.55 -2.33 1.62
N MET A 91 9.55 -2.05 2.92
CA MET A 91 9.09 -2.97 3.96
C MET A 91 7.57 -2.84 4.08
N GLY A 92 6.84 -3.91 3.77
CA GLY A 92 5.38 -3.88 3.74
C GLY A 92 4.81 -5.14 3.11
N GLU A 93 3.62 -5.57 3.48
CA GLU A 93 2.67 -4.92 4.38
C GLU A 93 3.02 -5.18 5.87
N ILE A 94 3.00 -4.11 6.69
CA ILE A 94 3.21 -4.16 8.15
C ILE A 94 2.17 -3.32 8.87
N GLY A 95 1.91 -3.48 10.17
CA GLY A 95 1.04 -2.52 10.87
C GLY A 95 0.20 -3.09 12.01
N LEU A 96 -1.07 -2.68 12.08
CA LEU A 96 -2.01 -3.11 13.14
C LEU A 96 -3.42 -3.36 12.59
N ASP A 97 -4.01 -4.52 12.91
CA ASP A 97 -5.42 -4.85 12.62
C ASP A 97 -6.14 -5.31 13.90
N TYR A 98 -6.98 -4.44 14.45
CA TYR A 98 -7.81 -4.71 15.64
C TYR A 98 -9.25 -5.16 15.29
N TYR A 99 -9.54 -5.36 14.00
CA TYR A 99 -10.80 -5.90 13.52
C TYR A 99 -10.75 -7.44 13.46
N TRP A 100 -9.74 -8.01 12.80
CA TRP A 100 -9.56 -9.47 12.74
C TRP A 100 -8.82 -10.02 13.96
N ASP A 101 -7.88 -9.25 14.52
CA ASP A 101 -7.22 -9.51 15.82
C ASP A 101 -6.61 -10.94 15.95
N GLU A 102 -6.02 -11.45 14.86
CA GLU A 102 -5.52 -12.84 14.77
C GLU A 102 -4.16 -13.09 15.45
N SER A 103 -3.44 -12.03 15.77
CA SER A 103 -2.27 -12.02 16.64
C SER A 103 -2.52 -11.09 17.84
N PRO A 104 -1.97 -11.41 19.03
CA PRO A 104 -2.13 -10.55 20.21
C PRO A 104 -1.68 -9.10 19.93
N ARG A 105 -2.45 -8.11 20.36
CA ARG A 105 -2.20 -6.69 20.03
C ARG A 105 -0.86 -6.16 20.52
N ASP A 106 -0.37 -6.66 21.65
CA ASP A 106 0.99 -6.36 22.13
C ASP A 106 2.06 -6.92 21.18
N VAL A 107 1.86 -8.14 20.67
CA VAL A 107 2.73 -8.72 19.63
C VAL A 107 2.67 -7.92 18.34
N GLN A 108 1.47 -7.58 17.84
CA GLN A 108 1.31 -6.73 16.64
C GLN A 108 2.09 -5.41 16.78
N ARG A 109 1.94 -4.71 17.92
CA ARG A 109 2.65 -3.44 18.16
C ARG A 109 4.16 -3.59 18.21
N ASN A 110 4.66 -4.64 18.88
CA ASN A 110 6.09 -4.89 18.97
C ASN A 110 6.70 -5.22 17.59
N VAL A 111 6.04 -6.09 16.83
CA VAL A 111 6.48 -6.50 15.49
C VAL A 111 6.38 -5.34 14.50
N PHE A 112 5.32 -4.54 14.56
CA PHE A 112 5.19 -3.34 13.73
C PHE A 112 6.32 -2.33 14.00
N ALA A 113 6.56 -2.00 15.27
CA ALA A 113 7.67 -1.10 15.63
C ALA A 113 9.02 -1.65 15.18
N ARG A 114 9.26 -2.96 15.38
CA ARG A 114 10.51 -3.62 14.97
C ARG A 114 10.74 -3.57 13.47
N GLN A 115 9.72 -3.85 12.66
CA GLN A 115 9.85 -3.79 11.20
C GLN A 115 10.12 -2.37 10.69
N ILE A 116 9.59 -1.32 11.34
CA ILE A 116 9.94 0.07 11.02
C ILE A 116 11.42 0.35 11.31
N GLU A 117 11.96 -0.12 12.43
CA GLU A 117 13.39 0.03 12.75
C GLU A 117 14.28 -0.66 11.72
N VAL A 118 13.95 -1.90 11.35
CA VAL A 118 14.69 -2.65 10.32
C VAL A 118 14.64 -1.94 8.97
N ALA A 119 13.48 -1.44 8.56
CA ALA A 119 13.32 -0.69 7.31
C ALA A 119 14.18 0.59 7.32
N HIS A 120 14.20 1.31 8.43
CA HIS A 120 15.03 2.49 8.62
C HIS A 120 16.53 2.16 8.48
N ASP A 121 17.01 1.09 9.13
CA ASP A 121 18.41 0.68 9.07
C ASP A 121 18.84 0.28 7.64
N LEU A 122 17.89 -0.24 6.86
CA LEU A 122 18.06 -0.56 5.45
C LEU A 122 17.82 0.63 4.51
N LYS A 123 17.45 1.80 5.05
CA LYS A 123 17.17 3.03 4.31
C LYS A 123 15.99 2.91 3.35
N MET A 124 14.94 2.22 3.78
CA MET A 124 13.76 1.93 2.97
C MET A 124 12.50 2.54 3.60
N PRO A 125 11.53 2.95 2.76
CA PRO A 125 10.21 3.32 3.24
C PRO A 125 9.42 2.09 3.75
N VAL A 126 8.35 2.37 4.48
CA VAL A 126 7.38 1.36 4.94
C VAL A 126 6.01 1.53 4.30
N ASP A 127 5.29 0.43 4.08
CA ASP A 127 3.88 0.41 3.66
C ASP A 127 3.02 -0.24 4.75
N ILE A 128 2.01 0.50 5.22
CA ILE A 128 1.39 0.29 6.52
C ILE A 128 -0.09 -0.03 6.39
N HIS A 129 -0.46 -1.20 6.90
CA HIS A 129 -1.82 -1.59 7.24
C HIS A 129 -2.26 -0.96 8.55
N THR A 130 -3.42 -0.30 8.55
CA THR A 130 -4.05 0.05 9.83
C THR A 130 -5.57 -0.07 9.77
N ARG A 131 -6.12 -0.88 10.68
CA ARG A 131 -7.56 -1.09 10.77
C ARG A 131 -8.03 -1.08 12.22
N ASN A 132 -8.96 -0.18 12.53
CA ASN A 132 -9.45 0.08 13.89
C ASN A 132 -8.34 0.35 14.93
N ALA A 133 -7.16 0.80 14.48
CA ALA A 133 -5.96 0.91 15.29
C ALA A 133 -5.21 2.25 15.11
N PHE A 134 -5.84 3.29 14.55
CA PHE A 134 -5.18 4.56 14.25
C PHE A 134 -4.46 5.20 15.44
N GLY A 135 -5.00 5.09 16.65
CA GLY A 135 -4.37 5.64 17.86
C GLY A 135 -3.00 5.04 18.14
N ASP A 136 -2.91 3.71 18.15
CA ASP A 136 -1.65 3.01 18.40
C ASP A 136 -0.72 3.13 17.19
N CYS A 137 -1.25 3.07 15.97
CA CYS A 137 -0.47 3.28 14.74
C CYS A 137 0.20 4.66 14.73
N TYR A 138 -0.57 5.73 14.99
CA TYR A 138 -0.03 7.08 15.09
C TYR A 138 1.03 7.21 16.17
N ASN A 139 0.80 6.63 17.36
CA ASN A 139 1.77 6.69 18.45
C ASN A 139 3.08 5.98 18.11
N ILE A 140 3.03 4.84 17.42
CA ILE A 140 4.24 4.15 16.97
C ILE A 140 4.96 5.01 15.93
N LEU A 141 4.28 5.41 14.85
CA LEU A 141 4.88 6.20 13.78
C LEU A 141 5.48 7.52 14.26
N LYS A 142 4.82 8.22 15.19
CA LYS A 142 5.31 9.46 15.78
C LYS A 142 6.61 9.28 16.57
N ASN A 143 6.83 8.11 17.15
CA ASN A 143 8.02 7.79 17.95
C ASN A 143 9.09 7.03 17.14
N SER A 144 8.84 6.73 15.87
CA SER A 144 9.77 6.06 14.96
C SER A 144 10.53 7.06 14.08
N ASN A 145 11.67 6.66 13.51
CA ASN A 145 12.35 7.46 12.50
C ASN A 145 11.79 7.14 11.10
N LEU A 146 11.02 8.08 10.54
CA LEU A 146 10.40 7.98 9.22
C LEU A 146 11.16 8.76 8.14
N GLU A 147 12.49 8.90 8.28
CA GLU A 147 13.35 9.61 7.31
C GLU A 147 13.09 9.19 5.86
N TYR A 148 12.91 7.89 5.62
CA TYR A 148 12.70 7.33 4.28
C TYR A 148 11.24 7.30 3.82
N GLY A 149 10.31 7.72 4.68
CA GLY A 149 8.88 7.83 4.36
C GLY A 149 8.05 6.62 4.77
N ALA A 150 6.76 6.85 4.92
CA ALA A 150 5.77 5.84 5.24
C ALA A 150 4.53 6.02 4.36
N VAL A 151 3.92 4.93 3.92
CA VAL A 151 2.65 4.94 3.19
C VAL A 151 1.60 4.32 4.09
N LEU A 152 0.53 5.06 4.39
CA LEU A 152 -0.68 4.50 4.97
C LEU A 152 -1.51 3.95 3.81
N HIS A 153 -1.46 2.64 3.62
CA HIS A 153 -2.25 1.99 2.59
C HIS A 153 -3.73 1.95 3.00
N SER A 154 -4.58 1.94 1.98
CA SER A 154 -6.04 1.95 2.02
C SER A 154 -6.58 2.89 3.09
N PHE A 155 -6.03 4.11 3.14
CA PHE A 155 -6.33 5.08 4.18
C PHE A 155 -7.84 5.38 4.23
N ASN A 156 -8.45 5.00 5.33
CA ASN A 156 -9.89 5.09 5.55
C ASN A 156 -10.27 6.05 6.69
N GLY A 157 -9.30 6.81 7.21
CA GLY A 157 -9.52 7.80 8.26
C GLY A 157 -10.16 9.08 7.73
N GLY A 158 -10.91 9.76 8.60
CA GLY A 158 -11.40 11.12 8.36
C GLY A 158 -10.32 12.20 8.45
N VAL A 159 -10.74 13.46 8.31
CA VAL A 159 -9.84 14.63 8.25
C VAL A 159 -9.01 14.81 9.54
N ASP A 160 -9.54 14.44 10.70
CA ASP A 160 -8.81 14.55 11.97
C ASP A 160 -7.58 13.64 12.02
N TRP A 161 -7.70 12.41 11.50
CA TRP A 161 -6.56 11.50 11.39
C TRP A 161 -5.59 11.95 10.31
N LEU A 162 -6.11 12.36 9.14
CA LEU A 162 -5.30 12.94 8.07
C LEU A 162 -4.39 14.06 8.59
N ASN A 163 -4.95 15.03 9.32
CA ASN A 163 -4.19 16.15 9.86
C ASN A 163 -3.10 15.70 10.83
N LYS A 164 -3.37 14.73 11.71
CA LYS A 164 -2.35 14.18 12.62
C LYS A 164 -1.20 13.51 11.88
N PHE A 165 -1.50 12.72 10.85
CA PHE A 165 -0.47 12.03 10.08
C PHE A 165 0.29 12.97 9.12
N LEU A 166 -0.31 14.09 8.70
CA LEU A 166 0.35 15.10 7.86
C LEU A 166 1.53 15.79 8.55
N ASP A 167 1.55 15.82 9.88
CA ASP A 167 2.70 16.30 10.66
C ASP A 167 3.91 15.35 10.60
N LEU A 168 3.73 14.14 10.04
CA LEU A 168 4.76 13.11 9.85
C LEU A 168 5.16 12.99 8.37
N ASN A 169 6.26 12.27 8.10
CA ASN A 169 6.68 11.97 6.72
C ASN A 169 5.86 10.80 6.12
N VAL A 170 4.55 11.03 5.97
CA VAL A 170 3.57 10.02 5.57
C VAL A 170 2.89 10.41 4.26
N TYR A 171 2.60 9.40 3.45
CA TYR A 171 1.74 9.43 2.27
C TYR A 171 0.43 8.69 2.56
N PHE A 172 -0.64 9.11 1.88
CA PHE A 172 -1.97 8.52 2.00
C PHE A 172 -2.34 7.84 0.69
N SER A 173 -2.37 6.50 0.71
CA SER A 173 -2.86 5.73 -0.43
C SER A 173 -4.36 5.51 -0.27
N TYR A 174 -5.11 5.79 -1.34
CA TYR A 174 -6.54 5.54 -1.36
C TYR A 174 -6.83 4.36 -2.28
N SER A 175 -7.63 3.41 -1.78
CA SER A 175 -8.12 2.26 -2.52
C SER A 175 -9.50 2.55 -3.15
N GLY A 176 -10.13 1.52 -3.74
CA GLY A 176 -11.46 1.64 -4.33
C GLY A 176 -12.56 2.12 -3.39
N VAL A 177 -12.34 2.10 -2.07
CA VAL A 177 -13.23 2.67 -1.05
C VAL A 177 -13.57 4.14 -1.34
N VAL A 178 -12.63 4.92 -1.91
CA VAL A 178 -12.86 6.34 -2.27
C VAL A 178 -13.94 6.54 -3.33
N SER A 179 -14.34 5.48 -4.04
CA SER A 179 -15.44 5.50 -5.02
C SER A 179 -16.80 5.08 -4.41
N PHE A 180 -16.84 4.63 -3.15
CA PHE A 180 -18.04 4.08 -2.54
C PHE A 180 -18.97 5.18 -2.03
N THR A 181 -20.24 5.15 -2.44
CA THR A 181 -21.23 6.21 -2.09
C THR A 181 -21.32 6.53 -0.60
N LYS A 182 -21.09 5.56 0.28
CA LYS A 182 -21.25 5.70 1.74
C LYS A 182 -19.94 6.01 2.48
N ALA A 183 -18.79 6.10 1.79
CA ALA A 183 -17.50 6.34 2.41
C ALA A 183 -17.25 7.85 2.64
N THR A 184 -18.14 8.50 3.40
CA THR A 184 -18.12 9.96 3.58
C THR A 184 -16.81 10.46 4.20
N GLU A 185 -16.30 9.78 5.23
CA GLU A 185 -15.03 10.16 5.88
C GLU A 185 -13.84 10.07 4.91
N VAL A 186 -13.81 9.02 4.08
CA VAL A 186 -12.77 8.83 3.06
C VAL A 186 -12.86 9.91 1.98
N HIS A 187 -14.08 10.30 1.57
CA HIS A 187 -14.26 11.39 0.63
C HIS A 187 -13.76 12.72 1.20
N GLU A 188 -14.04 13.00 2.46
CA GLU A 188 -13.61 14.23 3.14
C GLU A 188 -12.09 14.29 3.27
N SER A 189 -11.45 13.19 3.69
CA SER A 189 -9.99 13.15 3.77
C SER A 189 -9.34 13.21 2.39
N ALA A 190 -9.85 12.48 1.39
CA ALA A 190 -9.32 12.55 0.03
C ALA A 190 -9.45 13.95 -0.58
N LYS A 191 -10.48 14.73 -0.23
CA LYS A 191 -10.60 16.14 -0.63
C LYS A 191 -9.57 17.02 0.07
N ALA A 192 -9.40 16.85 1.38
CA ALA A 192 -8.51 17.67 2.19
C ALA A 192 -7.01 17.37 1.99
N ALA A 193 -6.65 16.13 1.65
CA ALA A 193 -5.25 15.71 1.54
C ALA A 193 -4.50 16.49 0.45
N PRO A 194 -3.28 17.00 0.72
CA PRO A 194 -2.43 17.63 -0.29
C PRO A 194 -2.12 16.67 -1.45
N LEU A 195 -2.20 17.15 -2.68
CA LEU A 195 -2.03 16.30 -3.86
C LEU A 195 -0.62 15.68 -3.95
N ASP A 196 0.40 16.33 -3.39
CA ASP A 196 1.78 15.82 -3.28
C ASP A 196 1.99 14.84 -2.12
N ARG A 197 0.90 14.39 -1.48
CA ARG A 197 0.87 13.36 -0.43
C ARG A 197 -0.09 12.21 -0.71
N ILE A 198 -0.75 12.21 -1.87
CA ILE A 198 -1.72 11.18 -2.26
C ILE A 198 -1.09 10.14 -3.17
N LEU A 199 -1.39 8.88 -2.89
CA LEU A 199 -1.12 7.70 -3.71
C LEU A 199 -2.47 7.06 -4.09
N VAL A 200 -2.44 6.18 -5.10
CA VAL A 200 -3.61 5.40 -5.52
C VAL A 200 -3.24 3.93 -5.59
N GLU A 201 -4.18 3.08 -5.20
CA GLU A 201 -3.99 1.63 -5.25
C GLU A 201 -5.29 0.90 -5.52
N THR A 202 -5.18 -0.40 -5.78
CA THR A 202 -6.35 -1.28 -5.85
C THR A 202 -6.61 -2.06 -4.58
N ASP A 203 -5.56 -2.52 -3.89
CA ASP A 203 -5.66 -3.61 -2.93
C ASP A 203 -6.30 -4.87 -3.56
N ALA A 204 -6.09 -5.08 -4.87
CA ALA A 204 -6.70 -6.20 -5.58
C ALA A 204 -6.16 -7.54 -5.03
N PRO A 205 -7.00 -8.58 -4.84
CA PRO A 205 -8.34 -8.76 -5.43
C PRO A 205 -9.51 -8.11 -4.65
N TYR A 206 -9.22 -7.39 -3.58
CA TYR A 206 -10.19 -6.78 -2.67
C TYR A 206 -10.63 -5.37 -3.11
N LEU A 207 -11.57 -4.77 -2.38
CA LEU A 207 -11.94 -3.35 -2.46
C LEU A 207 -12.29 -2.80 -3.87
N THR A 208 -12.87 -3.62 -4.75
CA THR A 208 -13.18 -3.26 -6.14
C THR A 208 -13.89 -1.91 -6.30
N PRO A 209 -13.30 -0.93 -7.02
CA PRO A 209 -13.89 0.39 -7.20
C PRO A 209 -15.15 0.33 -8.07
N LYS A 210 -15.97 1.38 -8.01
CA LYS A 210 -16.98 1.62 -9.05
C LYS A 210 -16.29 1.87 -10.40
N PRO A 211 -16.87 1.41 -11.52
CA PRO A 211 -18.20 0.81 -11.66
C PRO A 211 -18.26 -0.70 -11.39
N TYR A 212 -17.15 -1.37 -11.05
CA TYR A 212 -17.07 -2.83 -10.96
C TYR A 212 -17.37 -3.41 -9.56
N ARG A 213 -17.74 -2.56 -8.59
CA ARG A 213 -18.09 -2.99 -7.22
C ARG A 213 -18.98 -4.23 -7.21
N GLY A 214 -18.57 -5.24 -6.44
CA GLY A 214 -19.25 -6.54 -6.35
C GLY A 214 -18.66 -7.63 -7.26
N HIS A 215 -17.69 -7.28 -8.12
CA HIS A 215 -16.86 -8.23 -8.87
C HIS A 215 -15.44 -8.28 -8.29
N GLN A 216 -14.63 -9.23 -8.74
CA GLN A 216 -13.20 -9.29 -8.40
C GLN A 216 -12.49 -7.99 -8.84
N ASN A 217 -11.59 -7.48 -8.00
CA ASN A 217 -10.73 -6.37 -8.37
C ASN A 217 -9.56 -6.85 -9.23
N GLU A 218 -8.92 -5.94 -9.94
CA GLU A 218 -7.67 -6.18 -10.66
C GLU A 218 -6.85 -4.91 -10.70
N THR A 219 -5.53 -5.02 -10.79
CA THR A 219 -4.59 -3.89 -10.77
C THR A 219 -4.98 -2.75 -11.71
N GLY A 220 -5.49 -3.06 -12.91
CA GLY A 220 -5.92 -2.05 -13.88
C GLY A 220 -7.00 -1.09 -13.37
N TYR A 221 -7.79 -1.51 -12.37
CA TYR A 221 -8.88 -0.72 -11.83
C TYR A 221 -8.43 0.45 -10.94
N VAL A 222 -7.13 0.58 -10.63
CA VAL A 222 -6.59 1.78 -9.94
C VAL A 222 -6.88 3.06 -10.73
N ARG A 223 -7.07 2.96 -12.05
CA ARG A 223 -7.56 4.07 -12.87
C ARG A 223 -8.85 4.67 -12.31
N TYR A 224 -9.81 3.84 -11.93
CA TYR A 224 -11.11 4.31 -11.43
C TYR A 224 -11.01 4.93 -10.03
N VAL A 225 -9.97 4.56 -9.27
CA VAL A 225 -9.61 5.20 -8.01
C VAL A 225 -9.09 6.61 -8.26
N ALA A 226 -8.17 6.78 -9.22
CA ALA A 226 -7.68 8.09 -9.63
C ALA A 226 -8.82 8.98 -10.18
N GLU A 227 -9.74 8.42 -10.96
CA GLU A 227 -10.94 9.13 -11.45
C GLU A 227 -11.87 9.59 -10.31
N ALA A 228 -12.06 8.75 -9.29
CA ALA A 228 -12.85 9.11 -8.11
C ALA A 228 -12.20 10.27 -7.33
N ILE A 229 -10.88 10.24 -7.14
CA ILE A 229 -10.14 11.35 -6.50
C ILE A 229 -10.23 12.62 -7.33
N ALA A 230 -10.04 12.53 -8.66
CA ALA A 230 -10.14 13.65 -9.58
C ALA A 230 -11.51 14.35 -9.47
N LYS A 231 -12.59 13.56 -9.43
CA LYS A 231 -13.95 14.05 -9.22
C LYS A 231 -14.15 14.71 -7.85
N LEU A 232 -13.59 14.12 -6.79
CA LEU A 232 -13.72 14.67 -5.43
C LEU A 232 -13.00 16.02 -5.30
N LYS A 233 -11.81 16.14 -5.91
CA LYS A 233 -10.97 17.34 -5.88
C LYS A 233 -11.32 18.38 -6.95
N ASP A 234 -12.23 18.07 -7.86
CA ASP A 234 -12.61 18.93 -9.01
C ASP A 234 -11.41 19.34 -9.87
N ILE A 235 -10.57 18.36 -10.23
CA ILE A 235 -9.39 18.55 -11.09
C ILE A 235 -9.34 17.48 -12.19
N PRO A 236 -8.62 17.72 -13.31
CA PRO A 236 -8.45 16.71 -14.36
C PRO A 236 -7.77 15.43 -13.85
N LEU A 237 -8.16 14.28 -14.40
CA LEU A 237 -7.59 12.96 -14.09
C LEU A 237 -6.07 12.95 -14.31
N GLU A 238 -5.60 13.61 -15.38
CA GLU A 238 -4.19 13.69 -15.73
C GLU A 238 -3.36 14.36 -14.64
N LYS A 239 -3.94 15.33 -13.90
CA LYS A 239 -3.25 15.95 -12.76
C LYS A 239 -3.14 15.03 -11.56
N VAL A 240 -4.18 14.22 -11.31
CA VAL A 240 -4.13 13.20 -10.24
C VAL A 240 -3.09 12.15 -10.60
N ALA A 241 -3.16 11.59 -11.80
CA ALA A 241 -2.24 10.57 -12.28
C ALA A 241 -0.78 11.04 -12.23
N ASP A 242 -0.48 12.24 -12.74
CA ASP A 242 0.87 12.80 -12.70
C ASP A 242 1.39 12.98 -11.27
N ALA A 243 0.55 13.51 -10.36
CA ALA A 243 0.95 13.71 -8.97
C ALA A 243 1.15 12.38 -8.23
N THR A 244 0.21 11.45 -8.34
CA THR A 244 0.30 10.14 -7.66
C THR A 244 1.47 9.33 -8.20
N TYR A 245 1.71 9.35 -9.52
CA TYR A 245 2.88 8.72 -10.12
C TYR A 245 4.17 9.29 -9.55
N LYS A 246 4.32 10.62 -9.52
CA LYS A 246 5.50 11.28 -8.96
C LYS A 246 5.69 11.00 -7.47
N ASN A 247 4.59 10.95 -6.70
CA ASN A 247 4.64 10.64 -5.27
C ASN A 247 5.11 9.20 -5.03
N THR A 248 4.55 8.21 -5.75
CA THR A 248 4.96 6.79 -5.66
C THR A 248 6.42 6.61 -6.08
N VAL A 249 6.84 7.24 -7.19
CA VAL A 249 8.24 7.24 -7.63
C VAL A 249 9.16 7.84 -6.57
N ARG A 250 8.76 8.94 -5.95
CA ARG A 250 9.55 9.63 -4.93
C ARG A 250 9.68 8.82 -3.63
N VAL A 251 8.59 8.27 -3.11
CA VAL A 251 8.61 7.54 -1.82
C VAL A 251 9.38 6.23 -1.95
N TYR A 252 9.21 5.48 -3.03
CA TYR A 252 9.87 4.19 -3.25
C TYR A 252 11.20 4.28 -4.02
N GLY A 253 11.63 5.48 -4.42
CA GLY A 253 12.87 5.68 -5.17
C GLY A 253 12.90 4.95 -6.52
N LEU A 254 11.75 4.83 -7.19
CA LEU A 254 11.65 4.11 -8.45
C LEU A 254 12.42 4.83 -9.56
N LYS A 255 12.99 4.06 -10.48
CA LYS A 255 13.64 4.59 -11.70
C LYS A 255 12.66 4.65 -12.87
#